data_AF-A0A939CW04-F1
#
_entry.id   AF-A0A939CW04-F1
#
_cell.length_a   1.000
_cell.length_b   1.000
_cell.length_c   1.000
_cell.angle_alpha   90.00
_cell.angle_beta   90.00
_cell.angle_gamma   90.00
#
_symmetry.space_group_name_H-M   'P 1'
#
loop_
_entity.id
_entity.type
_entity.pdbx_description
1 polymer ?
#
loop_
_entity_poly.entity_id
_entity_poly.type
_entity_poly.pdbx_seq_one_letter_code
_entity_poly.pdbx_strand_id
1 'polypeptide(L)'
;MHYKLPVSKYTSIKQLLYSYIIKSISIDTYRQENRCIKDEKIPLYKGRDDNRIFYTSSVSLRLSKSQNRKAMELASAIASDLSGIGEDVFSLQIVPPGWINFELTHSTLATWLQSLVVGSWGGEGEINSKFKIQNSKLKNSCLLPPASCLLPPLSQSPMPNSLFAVEYAHARCCSLVLLAHREGLIKLREPVPNTSPAFWDVIFPNPLPWLNCDGTLRLNHPDERRLIGELIQVVDNIECPDVSGSVKWEKVALNLSQAFEKFWSNCRIWGEVKITSPELAQARLGLLMATQSVLKFVLEENLGVFAPLEL
;
A
#
# COMPACT_ATOMS: atom_id res chain seq x y z
N MET A 1 22.92 -10.61 6.49
CA MET A 1 22.31 -9.77 7.54
C MET A 1 20.82 -9.74 7.27
N HIS A 2 20.01 -10.25 8.20
CA HIS A 2 18.55 -10.34 8.01
C HIS A 2 17.92 -9.01 8.44
N TYR A 3 17.34 -8.31 7.47
CA TYR A 3 16.60 -7.06 7.71
C TYR A 3 15.32 -7.38 8.51
N LYS A 4 15.17 -6.74 9.67
CA LYS A 4 13.94 -6.77 10.47
C LYS A 4 13.22 -5.43 10.34
N LEU A 5 11.93 -5.51 10.07
CA LEU A 5 11.02 -4.40 9.79
C LEU A 5 10.72 -3.57 11.05
N PRO A 6 10.86 -2.23 11.00
CA PRO A 6 10.08 -1.34 11.83
C PRO A 6 8.66 -1.27 11.22
N VAL A 7 7.63 -1.49 12.03
CA VAL A 7 6.24 -1.18 11.62
C VAL A 7 6.21 0.30 11.21
N SER A 8 5.84 0.73 10.00
CA SER A 8 5.41 0.01 8.81
C SER A 8 5.68 0.89 7.59
N LYS A 9 6.57 0.52 6.68
CA LYS A 9 6.74 1.30 5.44
C LYS A 9 5.65 0.97 4.40
N TYR A 10 5.05 -0.22 4.53
CA TYR A 10 3.85 -0.63 3.82
C TYR A 10 3.04 -1.57 4.73
N THR A 11 2.13 -1.04 5.55
CA THR A 11 1.13 -1.91 6.20
C THR A 11 0.23 -2.43 5.08
N SER A 12 0.48 -3.65 4.61
CA SER A 12 -0.48 -4.32 3.74
C SER A 12 -1.80 -4.39 4.48
N ILE A 13 -2.85 -3.85 3.85
CA ILE A 13 -4.20 -3.91 4.39
C ILE A 13 -4.61 -5.37 4.54
N LYS A 14 -4.21 -6.22 3.61
CA LYS A 14 -4.43 -7.67 3.70
C LYS A 14 -3.75 -8.27 4.94
N GLN A 15 -2.50 -7.94 5.24
CA GLN A 15 -1.82 -8.38 6.49
C GLN A 15 -2.51 -7.84 7.74
N LEU A 16 -2.91 -6.57 7.73
CA LEU A 16 -3.63 -5.94 8.83
C LEU A 16 -4.90 -6.73 9.13
N LEU A 17 -5.77 -6.92 8.14
CA LEU A 17 -7.00 -7.67 8.28
C LEU A 17 -6.76 -9.12 8.71
N TYR A 18 -5.72 -9.79 8.19
CA TYR A 18 -5.33 -11.11 8.66
C TYR A 18 -5.01 -11.13 10.16
N SER A 19 -4.30 -10.13 10.66
CA SER A 19 -3.96 -10.05 12.09
C SER A 19 -5.21 -9.95 12.97
N TYR A 20 -6.22 -9.18 12.54
CA TYR A 20 -7.50 -9.07 13.23
C TYR A 20 -8.30 -10.38 13.18
N ILE A 21 -8.40 -11.00 12.01
CA ILE A 21 -9.11 -12.27 11.83
C ILE A 21 -8.48 -13.38 12.68
N ILE A 22 -7.14 -13.48 12.70
CA ILE A 22 -6.45 -14.48 13.51
C ILE A 22 -6.69 -14.23 15.00
N LYS A 23 -6.68 -12.96 15.42
CA LYS A 23 -6.93 -12.57 16.81
C LYS A 23 -8.35 -12.91 17.25
N SER A 24 -9.36 -12.65 16.41
CA SER A 24 -10.76 -13.00 16.75
C SER A 24 -10.94 -14.51 16.88
N ILE A 25 -10.39 -15.30 15.96
CA ILE A 25 -10.49 -16.76 16.03
C ILE A 25 -9.73 -17.30 17.26
N SER A 26 -8.62 -16.68 17.66
CA SER A 26 -7.85 -17.08 18.83
C SER A 26 -8.63 -16.91 20.15
N ILE A 27 -9.53 -15.94 20.21
CA ILE A 27 -10.41 -15.69 21.38
C ILE A 27 -11.48 -16.79 21.47
N ASP A 28 -12.09 -17.14 20.34
CA ASP A 28 -13.08 -18.23 20.26
C ASP A 28 -12.48 -19.64 20.48
N THR A 29 -11.18 -19.82 20.23
CA THR A 29 -10.53 -21.15 20.21
C THR A 29 -9.92 -21.59 21.54
N TYR A 30 -10.09 -20.85 22.65
CA TYR A 30 -9.77 -21.39 23.98
C TYR A 30 -10.64 -22.62 24.35
N ARG A 31 -11.64 -22.98 23.51
CA ARG A 31 -12.54 -24.10 23.76
C ARG A 31 -12.35 -25.35 22.87
N GLN A 32 -11.51 -25.34 21.82
CA GLN A 32 -11.17 -26.59 21.11
C GLN A 32 -9.92 -26.45 20.24
N GLU A 33 -8.90 -27.29 20.49
CA GLU A 33 -7.67 -27.40 19.70
C GLU A 33 -7.96 -27.65 18.22
N ASN A 34 -7.75 -26.65 17.36
CA ASN A 34 -7.91 -26.81 15.91
C ASN A 34 -6.57 -26.68 15.18
N ARG A 35 -6.07 -27.82 14.68
CA ARG A 35 -4.95 -27.93 13.74
C ARG A 35 -5.23 -27.31 12.36
N CYS A 36 -6.50 -27.01 12.03
CA CYS A 36 -6.92 -26.56 10.69
C CYS A 36 -6.43 -25.15 10.28
N ILE A 37 -6.03 -24.29 11.22
CA ILE A 37 -5.60 -22.91 10.91
C ILE A 37 -4.09 -22.83 10.68
N LYS A 38 -3.32 -23.84 11.11
CA LYS A 38 -1.86 -23.78 11.07
C LYS A 38 -1.30 -23.88 9.64
N ASP A 39 -2.03 -24.48 8.71
CA ASP A 39 -1.49 -24.80 7.36
C ASP A 39 -2.29 -24.23 6.17
N GLU A 40 -3.50 -23.70 6.35
CA GLU A 40 -4.28 -23.10 5.25
C GLU A 40 -4.56 -21.61 5.47
N LYS A 41 -3.94 -20.74 4.65
CA LYS A 41 -4.22 -19.29 4.66
C LYS A 41 -5.71 -19.03 4.53
N ILE A 42 -6.27 -18.27 5.47
CA ILE A 42 -7.67 -17.82 5.44
C ILE A 42 -7.90 -17.06 4.12
N PRO A 43 -8.97 -17.33 3.36
CA PRO A 43 -9.21 -16.62 2.11
C PRO A 43 -9.65 -15.20 2.40
N LEU A 44 -8.85 -14.24 1.97
CA LEU A 44 -9.14 -12.82 2.06
C LEU A 44 -8.90 -12.21 0.69
N TYR A 45 -9.96 -11.72 0.07
CA TYR A 45 -9.94 -11.19 -1.28
C TYR A 45 -10.33 -9.72 -1.27
N LYS A 46 -9.61 -8.89 -2.02
CA LYS A 46 -10.04 -7.52 -2.25
C LYS A 46 -11.26 -7.51 -3.19
N GLY A 47 -12.25 -6.69 -2.88
CA GLY A 47 -13.41 -6.43 -3.73
C GLY A 47 -13.00 -5.83 -5.08
N ARG A 48 -13.86 -6.01 -6.09
CA ARG A 48 -13.65 -5.47 -7.45
C ARG A 48 -14.41 -4.17 -7.72
N ASP A 49 -15.02 -3.57 -6.70
CA ASP A 49 -15.77 -2.33 -6.85
C ASP A 49 -14.80 -1.14 -6.83
N ASP A 50 -14.75 -0.38 -7.93
CA ASP A 50 -13.91 0.82 -8.03
C ASP A 50 -14.39 1.96 -7.10
N ASN A 51 -15.64 1.90 -6.62
CA ASN A 51 -16.21 2.91 -5.73
C ASN A 51 -16.00 2.61 -4.24
N ARG A 52 -15.65 1.38 -3.88
CA ARG A 52 -15.52 0.96 -2.47
C ARG A 52 -14.29 0.10 -2.25
N ILE A 53 -13.49 0.48 -1.26
CA ILE A 53 -12.33 -0.31 -0.85
C ILE A 53 -12.76 -1.25 0.26
N PHE A 54 -13.06 -2.49 -0.12
CA PHE A 54 -13.44 -3.53 0.83
C PHE A 54 -12.73 -4.86 0.54
N TYR A 55 -12.71 -5.71 1.55
CA TYR A 55 -12.21 -7.08 1.47
C TYR A 55 -13.30 -8.06 1.89
N THR A 56 -13.27 -9.25 1.32
CA THR A 56 -14.24 -10.31 1.61
C THR A 56 -13.50 -11.54 2.11
N SER A 57 -13.92 -12.03 3.27
CA SER A 57 -13.37 -13.24 3.90
C SER A 57 -14.39 -14.38 3.91
N SER A 58 -13.92 -15.58 3.56
CA SER A 58 -14.70 -16.82 3.65
C SER A 58 -14.43 -17.61 4.93
N VAL A 59 -13.88 -16.96 5.96
CA VAL A 59 -13.38 -17.62 7.18
C VAL A 59 -14.45 -18.45 7.90
N SER A 60 -15.65 -17.90 8.04
CA SER A 60 -16.84 -18.53 8.61
C SER A 60 -17.27 -19.78 7.84
N LEU A 61 -17.22 -19.75 6.50
CA LEU A 61 -17.58 -20.87 5.61
C LEU A 61 -16.56 -22.01 5.70
N ARG A 62 -15.30 -21.69 5.99
CA ARG A 62 -14.29 -22.72 6.27
C ARG A 62 -14.48 -23.31 7.66
N LEU A 63 -14.68 -22.46 8.67
CA LEU A 63 -14.91 -22.89 10.04
C LEU A 63 -16.21 -23.70 10.20
N SER A 64 -17.25 -23.39 9.42
CA SER A 64 -18.51 -24.16 9.45
C SER A 64 -18.30 -25.61 9.02
N LYS A 65 -17.41 -25.85 8.05
CA LYS A 65 -17.08 -27.20 7.58
C LYS A 65 -16.30 -27.99 8.62
N SER A 66 -15.35 -27.36 9.33
CA SER A 66 -14.54 -28.06 10.34
C SER A 66 -15.27 -28.25 11.67
N GLN A 67 -16.16 -27.33 12.04
CA GLN A 67 -16.86 -27.34 13.34
C GLN A 67 -18.31 -27.86 13.26
N ASN A 68 -18.81 -28.19 12.06
CA ASN A 68 -20.20 -28.61 11.81
C ASN A 68 -21.25 -27.65 12.41
N ARG A 69 -20.99 -26.34 12.33
CA ARG A 69 -21.88 -25.24 12.78
C ARG A 69 -22.42 -24.47 11.58
N LYS A 70 -23.52 -23.73 11.75
CA LYS A 70 -24.05 -22.89 10.67
C LYS A 70 -23.09 -21.73 10.39
N ALA A 71 -22.76 -21.53 9.11
CA ALA A 71 -21.82 -20.50 8.69
C ALA A 71 -22.26 -19.08 9.06
N MET A 72 -23.56 -18.80 9.02
CA MET A 72 -24.11 -17.50 9.43
C MET A 72 -23.92 -17.24 10.94
N GLU A 73 -24.10 -18.25 11.79
CA GLU A 73 -23.91 -18.10 13.23
C GLU A 73 -22.43 -17.84 13.56
N LEU A 74 -21.51 -18.54 12.87
CA LEU A 74 -20.07 -18.28 12.96
C LEU A 74 -19.67 -16.89 12.44
N ALA A 75 -20.27 -16.45 11.32
CA ALA A 75 -20.01 -15.12 10.77
C ALA A 75 -20.43 -14.02 11.74
N SER A 76 -21.59 -14.16 12.39
CA SER A 76 -22.06 -13.23 13.41
C SER A 76 -21.18 -13.21 14.66
N ALA A 77 -20.73 -14.38 15.14
CA ALA A 77 -19.81 -14.46 16.28
C ALA A 77 -18.48 -13.75 15.97
N ILE A 78 -17.85 -14.10 14.85
CA ILE A 78 -16.59 -13.50 14.41
C ILE A 78 -16.73 -11.99 14.20
N ALA A 79 -17.82 -11.54 13.57
CA ALA A 79 -18.06 -10.11 13.35
C ALA A 79 -18.27 -9.34 14.65
N SER A 80 -18.93 -9.95 15.65
CA SER A 80 -19.12 -9.33 16.97
C SER A 80 -17.79 -9.12 17.69
N ASP A 81 -16.92 -10.14 17.67
CA ASP A 81 -15.58 -10.05 18.26
C ASP A 81 -14.69 -9.04 17.55
N LEU A 82 -14.72 -9.02 16.21
CA LEU A 82 -13.95 -8.09 15.41
C LEU A 82 -14.41 -6.65 15.60
N SER A 83 -15.71 -6.41 15.76
CA SER A 83 -16.25 -5.07 16.06
C SER A 83 -15.69 -4.53 17.37
N GLY A 84 -15.52 -5.38 18.40
CA GLY A 84 -14.94 -4.95 19.68
C GLY A 84 -13.45 -4.63 19.65
N ILE A 85 -12.70 -5.07 18.63
CA ILE A 85 -11.24 -4.89 18.56
C ILE A 85 -10.83 -3.90 17.45
N GLY A 86 -11.65 -3.76 16.41
CA GLY A 86 -11.31 -3.06 15.17
C GLY A 86 -12.28 -1.97 14.74
N GLU A 87 -13.12 -1.44 15.65
CA GLU A 87 -14.16 -0.43 15.34
C GLU A 87 -13.59 0.81 14.61
N ASP A 88 -12.40 1.27 15.02
CA ASP A 88 -11.75 2.42 14.38
C ASP A 88 -11.13 2.10 13.01
N VAL A 89 -10.95 0.81 12.69
CA VAL A 89 -10.17 0.33 11.55
C VAL A 89 -11.04 -0.03 10.35
N PHE A 90 -12.13 -0.76 10.58
CA PHE A 90 -13.02 -1.22 9.53
C PHE A 90 -14.46 -1.35 10.02
N SER A 91 -15.40 -1.19 9.10
CA SER A 91 -16.79 -1.59 9.26
C SER A 91 -17.01 -2.99 8.68
N LEU A 92 -17.94 -3.74 9.30
CA LEU A 92 -18.21 -5.13 8.93
C LEU A 92 -19.61 -5.27 8.36
N GLN A 93 -19.72 -6.07 7.30
CA GLN A 93 -20.99 -6.48 6.73
C GLN A 93 -21.02 -7.99 6.53
N ILE A 94 -22.00 -8.67 7.13
CA ILE A 94 -22.21 -10.10 6.92
C ILE A 94 -23.06 -10.30 5.67
N VAL A 95 -22.60 -11.15 4.77
CA VAL A 95 -23.27 -11.47 3.50
C VAL A 95 -23.58 -12.97 3.42
N PRO A 96 -24.82 -13.39 3.13
CA PRO A 96 -25.15 -14.80 2.95
C PRO A 96 -24.27 -15.49 1.88
N PRO A 97 -23.89 -16.77 2.05
CA PRO A 97 -24.24 -17.69 3.13
C PRO A 97 -23.34 -17.63 4.38
N GLY A 98 -22.55 -16.57 4.56
CA GLY A 98 -21.67 -16.40 5.72
C GLY A 98 -20.43 -15.54 5.46
N TRP A 99 -20.24 -14.96 4.28
CA TRP A 99 -19.13 -14.08 3.98
C TRP A 99 -19.08 -12.88 4.94
N ILE A 100 -17.86 -12.43 5.26
CA ILE A 100 -17.64 -11.22 6.04
C ILE A 100 -16.93 -10.21 5.16
N ASN A 101 -17.57 -9.09 4.89
CA ASN A 101 -16.99 -7.96 4.20
C ASN A 101 -16.40 -6.98 5.21
N PHE A 102 -15.19 -6.49 4.93
CA PHE A 102 -14.43 -5.51 5.70
C PHE A 102 -14.29 -4.27 4.84
N GLU A 103 -14.94 -3.17 5.21
CA GLU A 103 -14.80 -1.88 4.54
C GLU A 103 -13.97 -0.95 5.42
N LEU A 104 -12.85 -0.46 4.89
CA LEU A 104 -11.92 0.36 5.68
C LEU A 104 -12.53 1.72 6.03
N THR A 105 -12.25 2.20 7.25
CA THR A 105 -12.66 3.55 7.65
C THR A 105 -11.85 4.62 6.89
N HIS A 106 -12.44 5.80 6.71
CA HIS A 106 -11.75 6.95 6.10
C HIS A 106 -10.49 7.34 6.88
N SER A 107 -10.52 7.25 8.22
CA SER A 107 -9.36 7.50 9.09
C SER A 107 -8.22 6.51 8.84
N THR A 108 -8.54 5.22 8.69
CA THR A 108 -7.55 4.18 8.38
C THR A 108 -6.92 4.42 7.01
N LEU A 109 -7.73 4.72 5.99
CA LEU A 109 -7.22 5.05 4.66
C LEU A 109 -6.33 6.29 4.67
N ALA A 110 -6.72 7.35 5.38
CA ALA A 110 -5.91 8.56 5.52
C ALA A 110 -4.55 8.29 6.20
N THR A 111 -4.56 7.51 7.29
CA THR A 111 -3.34 7.12 8.01
C THR A 111 -2.44 6.27 7.13
N TRP A 112 -3.03 5.31 6.42
CA TRP A 112 -2.31 4.45 5.49
C TRP A 112 -1.69 5.26 4.33
N LEU A 113 -2.45 6.16 3.71
CA LEU A 113 -1.95 7.06 2.66
C LEU A 113 -0.81 7.95 3.18
N GLN A 114 -0.94 8.53 4.37
CA GLN A 114 0.12 9.31 4.99
C GLN A 114 1.40 8.48 5.16
N SER A 115 1.29 7.20 5.50
CA SER A 115 2.47 6.33 5.65
C SER A 115 3.24 6.10 4.35
N LEU A 116 2.57 6.16 3.19
CA LEU A 116 3.21 6.04 1.87
C LEU A 116 3.99 7.29 1.46
N VAL A 117 3.65 8.45 2.03
CA VAL A 117 4.23 9.75 1.67
C VAL A 117 5.45 10.11 2.53
N VAL A 118 5.51 9.68 3.80
CA VAL A 118 6.50 10.14 4.79
C VAL A 118 7.86 9.42 4.73
N GLY A 119 8.09 8.55 3.75
CA GLY A 119 9.23 7.62 3.78
C GLY A 119 10.44 8.01 2.90
N SER A 120 11.35 8.86 3.39
CA SER A 120 12.72 8.96 2.83
C SER A 120 13.39 7.57 2.73
N TRP A 121 14.14 7.36 1.65
CA TRP A 121 14.94 6.16 1.44
C TRP A 121 16.36 6.39 1.97
N GLY A 122 16.56 6.08 3.24
CA GLY A 122 17.89 5.95 3.85
C GLY A 122 17.94 6.47 5.28
N GLY A 123 18.39 5.61 6.21
CA GLY A 123 18.77 6.00 7.57
C GLY A 123 18.12 5.15 8.66
N GLU A 124 18.93 4.34 9.34
CA GLU A 124 18.58 3.62 10.57
C GLU A 124 18.23 4.59 11.70
N GLY A 125 17.14 4.31 12.42
CA GLY A 125 16.76 4.99 13.65
C GLY A 125 16.03 4.02 14.57
N GLU A 126 16.68 3.65 15.68
CA GLU A 126 16.22 2.69 16.69
C GLU A 126 14.98 3.17 17.45
N ILE A 127 13.94 2.35 17.57
CA ILE A 127 13.05 2.35 18.75
C ILE A 127 12.70 0.91 19.16
N ASN A 128 12.91 0.64 20.45
CA ASN A 128 12.71 -0.63 21.15
C ASN A 128 11.27 -1.18 21.08
N SER A 129 11.08 -2.42 20.61
CA SER A 129 10.10 -3.32 21.21
C SER A 129 10.43 -4.80 20.95
N LYS A 130 10.34 -5.58 22.03
CA LYS A 130 10.75 -6.98 22.17
C LYS A 130 9.80 -7.93 21.44
N PHE A 131 10.22 -8.57 20.33
CA PHE A 131 9.75 -9.93 19.98
C PHE A 131 10.82 -10.66 19.14
N LYS A 132 11.43 -11.70 19.74
CA LYS A 132 12.43 -12.60 19.11
C LYS A 132 11.72 -13.89 18.70
N ILE A 133 11.80 -14.23 17.41
CA ILE A 133 11.76 -15.62 16.93
C ILE A 133 12.94 -15.79 15.96
N GLN A 134 13.66 -16.91 16.12
CA GLN A 134 14.95 -17.24 15.51
C GLN A 134 14.78 -18.22 14.35
N ASN A 135 15.73 -18.16 13.38
CA ASN A 135 16.46 -19.26 12.70
C ASN A 135 16.99 -18.72 11.34
N SER A 136 18.26 -18.33 11.18
CA SER A 136 19.46 -19.14 10.78
C SER A 136 19.24 -19.92 9.48
N LYS A 137 20.06 -19.91 8.40
CA LYS A 137 21.54 -19.87 8.25
C LYS A 137 21.81 -19.93 6.71
N LEU A 138 22.63 -19.09 6.06
CA LEU A 138 23.99 -19.34 5.50
C LEU A 138 24.38 -18.07 4.67
N LYS A 139 25.44 -17.29 5.01
CA LYS A 139 26.86 -17.30 4.52
C LYS A 139 27.04 -17.13 2.99
N ASN A 140 28.01 -16.40 2.43
CA ASN A 140 28.79 -15.16 2.69
C ASN A 140 29.78 -14.99 1.49
N SER A 141 30.36 -13.78 1.34
CA SER A 141 31.56 -13.40 0.54
C SER A 141 31.27 -12.87 -0.89
N CYS A 142 31.84 -11.79 -1.43
CA CYS A 142 32.94 -10.82 -1.11
C CYS A 142 32.70 -9.53 -1.94
N LEU A 143 32.86 -8.29 -1.45
CA LEU A 143 34.07 -7.42 -1.31
C LEU A 143 34.79 -6.95 -2.61
N LEU A 144 34.46 -5.68 -2.96
CA LEU A 144 35.24 -4.57 -3.57
C LEU A 144 35.46 -4.45 -5.13
N PRO A 145 35.40 -3.20 -5.67
CA PRO A 145 35.62 -2.82 -7.09
C PRO A 145 37.09 -2.32 -7.28
N PRO A 146 37.53 -1.62 -8.37
CA PRO A 146 36.88 -1.18 -9.61
C PRO A 146 37.69 -1.43 -10.91
N ALA A 147 37.05 -1.39 -12.08
CA ALA A 147 37.69 -0.95 -13.33
C ALA A 147 36.65 -0.78 -14.45
N SER A 148 36.80 0.32 -15.18
CA SER A 148 36.05 0.73 -16.36
C SER A 148 35.91 -0.39 -17.40
N CYS A 149 34.68 -0.82 -17.67
CA CYS A 149 34.36 -1.67 -18.81
C CYS A 149 33.39 -0.92 -19.72
N LEU A 150 33.93 -0.48 -20.85
CA LEU A 150 33.19 -0.03 -22.03
C LEU A 150 32.18 -1.11 -22.41
N LEU A 151 30.88 -0.81 -22.25
CA LEU A 151 29.81 -1.68 -22.73
C LEU A 151 29.66 -1.54 -24.26
N PRO A 152 29.55 -2.64 -25.02
CA PRO A 152 29.12 -2.58 -26.41
C PRO A 152 27.66 -2.10 -26.48
N PRO A 153 27.21 -1.50 -27.60
CA PRO A 153 25.85 -1.00 -27.72
C PRO A 153 24.87 -2.16 -27.59
N LEU A 154 24.14 -2.18 -26.47
CA LEU A 154 23.01 -3.08 -26.25
C LEU A 154 22.01 -2.84 -27.39
N SER A 155 21.81 -3.90 -28.15
CA SER A 155 20.86 -3.98 -29.24
C SER A 155 19.51 -3.46 -28.77
N GLN A 156 18.99 -2.45 -29.47
CA GLN A 156 17.68 -1.85 -29.22
C GLN A 156 16.60 -2.88 -29.55
N SER A 157 16.25 -3.75 -28.59
CA SER A 157 14.91 -4.31 -28.55
C SER A 157 13.95 -3.16 -28.24
N PRO A 158 12.84 -2.99 -28.98
CA PRO A 158 11.83 -2.00 -28.60
C PRO A 158 11.41 -2.30 -27.16
N MET A 159 11.63 -1.35 -26.26
CA MET A 159 11.15 -1.43 -24.89
C MET A 159 9.67 -1.82 -24.95
N PRO A 160 9.22 -2.86 -24.23
CA PRO A 160 7.81 -3.19 -24.23
C PRO A 160 7.04 -1.93 -23.80
N ASN A 161 6.11 -1.46 -24.65
CA ASN A 161 5.40 -0.18 -24.48
C ASN A 161 4.84 0.05 -23.06
N SER A 162 4.59 -1.02 -22.32
CA SER A 162 4.15 -0.99 -20.92
C SER A 162 5.20 -0.44 -19.95
N LEU A 163 6.48 -0.74 -20.13
CA LEU A 163 7.53 -0.31 -19.20
C LEU A 163 7.75 1.21 -19.29
N PHE A 164 7.81 1.74 -20.51
CA PHE A 164 7.91 3.18 -20.73
C PHE A 164 6.73 3.95 -20.13
N ALA A 165 5.50 3.41 -20.23
CA ALA A 165 4.34 4.04 -19.60
C ALA A 165 4.46 4.13 -18.08
N VAL A 166 5.05 3.11 -17.44
CA VAL A 166 5.28 3.07 -16.00
C VAL A 166 6.37 4.07 -15.59
N GLU A 167 7.49 4.11 -16.32
CA GLU A 167 8.58 5.08 -16.10
C GLU A 167 8.08 6.51 -16.28
N TYR A 168 7.29 6.76 -17.34
CA TYR A 168 6.65 8.06 -17.60
C TYR A 168 5.72 8.47 -16.46
N ALA A 169 4.86 7.57 -15.99
CA ALA A 169 3.97 7.86 -14.86
C ALA A 169 4.75 8.23 -13.59
N HIS A 170 5.84 7.51 -13.29
CA HIS A 170 6.73 7.84 -12.17
C HIS A 170 7.37 9.22 -12.33
N ALA A 171 8.06 9.46 -13.45
CA ALA A 171 8.74 10.74 -13.72
C ALA A 171 7.76 11.91 -13.70
N ARG A 172 6.54 11.72 -14.24
CA ARG A 172 5.50 12.73 -14.22
C ARG A 172 5.05 13.05 -12.79
N CYS A 173 4.88 12.04 -11.93
CA CYS A 173 4.60 12.30 -10.52
C CYS A 173 5.72 13.11 -9.86
N CYS A 174 6.99 12.77 -10.11
CA CYS A 174 8.14 13.53 -9.61
C CYS A 174 8.09 15.01 -10.04
N SER A 175 7.91 15.27 -11.34
CA SER A 175 7.84 16.65 -11.86
C SER A 175 6.66 17.45 -11.26
N LEU A 176 5.51 16.81 -11.09
CA LEU A 176 4.31 17.45 -10.52
C LEU A 176 4.49 17.78 -9.03
N VAL A 177 5.14 16.91 -8.27
CA VAL A 177 5.46 17.16 -6.86
C VAL A 177 6.44 18.33 -6.73
N LEU A 178 7.47 18.39 -7.58
CA LEU A 178 8.41 19.50 -7.63
C LEU A 178 7.74 20.82 -8.04
N LEU A 179 6.82 20.77 -9.01
CA LEU A 179 6.02 21.93 -9.39
C LEU A 179 5.19 22.44 -8.21
N ALA A 180 4.53 21.54 -7.48
CA ALA A 180 3.74 21.91 -6.31
C ALA A 180 4.58 22.56 -5.20
N HIS A 181 5.81 22.10 -5.02
CA HIS A 181 6.76 22.72 -4.10
C HIS A 181 7.12 24.15 -4.53
N ARG A 182 7.48 24.36 -5.80
CA ARG A 182 7.80 25.68 -6.36
C ARG A 182 6.61 26.65 -6.30
N GLU A 183 5.41 26.12 -6.48
CA GLU A 183 4.14 26.86 -6.45
C GLU A 183 3.59 27.11 -5.03
N GLY A 184 4.30 26.66 -3.99
CA GLY A 184 3.95 26.86 -2.59
C GLY A 184 2.75 26.03 -2.10
N LEU A 185 2.30 25.02 -2.85
CA LEU A 185 1.23 24.11 -2.41
C LEU A 185 1.70 23.19 -1.27
N ILE A 186 2.97 22.78 -1.34
CA ILE A 186 3.67 22.02 -0.30
C ILE A 186 5.08 22.56 -0.09
N LYS A 187 5.67 22.22 1.04
CA LYS A 187 7.08 22.45 1.32
C LYS A 187 7.77 21.11 1.50
N LEU A 188 8.71 20.80 0.62
CA LEU A 188 9.58 19.64 0.76
C LEU A 188 10.79 20.00 1.62
N ARG A 189 11.40 19.00 2.24
CA ARG A 189 12.69 19.13 2.91
C ARG A 189 13.79 19.29 1.88
N GLU A 190 14.53 20.39 1.98
CA GLU A 190 15.74 20.57 1.19
C GLU A 190 16.77 19.51 1.59
N PRO A 191 17.47 18.89 0.62
CA PRO A 191 18.47 17.88 0.92
C PRO A 191 19.60 18.51 1.75
N VAL A 192 19.83 17.97 2.95
CA VAL A 192 21.00 18.34 3.74
C VAL A 192 22.23 17.71 3.07
N PRO A 193 23.31 18.47 2.79
CA PRO A 193 24.53 17.88 2.28
C PRO A 193 25.00 16.80 3.25
N ASN A 194 25.15 15.56 2.76
CA ASN A 194 25.72 14.39 3.45
C ASN A 194 24.78 13.50 4.28
N THR A 195 23.45 13.72 4.29
CA THR A 195 22.53 12.88 5.09
C THR A 195 21.27 12.47 4.31
N SER A 196 21.37 11.39 3.52
CA SER A 196 20.24 10.68 2.86
C SER A 196 19.37 11.52 1.89
N PRO A 197 18.79 10.93 0.81
CA PRO A 197 17.87 11.65 -0.06
C PRO A 197 16.50 11.82 0.62
N ALA A 198 16.41 12.77 1.56
CA ALA A 198 15.15 13.27 2.14
C ALA A 198 14.32 14.11 1.15
N PHE A 199 14.59 13.96 -0.15
CA PHE A 199 14.13 14.81 -1.24
C PHE A 199 12.59 14.87 -1.36
N TRP A 200 11.90 13.86 -0.83
CA TRP A 200 10.43 13.73 -0.89
C TRP A 200 9.74 13.93 0.46
N ASP A 201 10.46 14.29 1.53
CA ASP A 201 9.87 14.50 2.84
C ASP A 201 9.04 15.79 2.86
N VAL A 202 7.73 15.69 3.09
CA VAL A 202 6.85 16.86 3.24
C VAL A 202 7.05 17.47 4.62
N ILE A 203 7.49 18.73 4.65
CA ILE A 203 7.54 19.57 5.86
C ILE A 203 6.18 20.22 6.11
N PHE A 204 5.51 20.67 5.05
CA PHE A 204 4.21 21.34 5.15
C PHE A 204 3.32 21.03 3.93
N PRO A 205 2.02 20.73 4.15
CA PRO A 205 1.41 20.40 5.43
C PRO A 205 1.87 19.01 5.92
N ASN A 206 2.02 18.86 7.23
CA ASN A 206 2.38 17.57 7.84
C ASN A 206 1.53 17.32 9.11
N PRO A 207 0.59 16.35 9.09
CA PRO A 207 0.26 15.47 7.96
C PRO A 207 -0.44 16.22 6.81
N LEU A 208 -0.54 15.58 5.64
CA LEU A 208 -1.35 16.12 4.55
C LEU A 208 -2.85 16.10 4.95
N PRO A 209 -3.67 17.05 4.46
CA PRO A 209 -5.07 17.19 4.86
C PRO A 209 -5.97 16.16 4.16
N TRP A 210 -5.78 14.88 4.43
CA TRP A 210 -6.54 13.78 3.81
C TRP A 210 -8.02 13.78 4.14
N LEU A 211 -8.41 14.32 5.30
CA LEU A 211 -9.77 14.29 5.82
C LEU A 211 -10.43 15.68 5.77
N ASN A 212 -11.75 15.67 5.56
CA ASN A 212 -12.64 16.79 5.77
C ASN A 212 -12.92 17.01 7.26
N CYS A 213 -13.59 18.11 7.60
CA CYS A 213 -14.00 18.41 8.98
C CYS A 213 -14.98 17.39 9.58
N ASP A 214 -15.68 16.63 8.74
CA ASP A 214 -16.60 15.55 9.13
C ASP A 214 -15.91 14.18 9.27
N GLY A 215 -14.58 14.11 9.09
CA GLY A 215 -13.82 12.86 9.16
C GLY A 215 -13.92 11.99 7.90
N THR A 216 -14.55 12.47 6.83
CA THR A 216 -14.57 11.77 5.53
C THR A 216 -13.30 12.03 4.73
N LEU A 217 -12.88 11.06 3.91
CA LEU A 217 -11.73 11.25 3.03
C LEU A 217 -12.06 12.32 1.99
N ARG A 218 -11.16 13.29 1.76
CA ARG A 218 -11.35 14.36 0.76
C ARG A 218 -11.39 13.82 -0.68
N LEU A 219 -10.74 12.67 -0.89
CA LEU A 219 -10.57 12.00 -2.18
C LEU A 219 -11.82 11.18 -2.54
N ASN A 220 -12.81 11.85 -3.13
CA ASN A 220 -14.14 11.31 -3.42
C ASN A 220 -14.42 11.07 -4.91
N HIS A 221 -13.52 11.47 -5.82
CA HIS A 221 -13.68 11.21 -7.24
C HIS A 221 -13.49 9.71 -7.55
N PRO A 222 -14.26 9.10 -8.48
CA PRO A 222 -14.08 7.69 -8.83
C PRO A 222 -12.65 7.35 -9.26
N ASP A 223 -11.97 8.21 -10.03
CA ASP A 223 -10.58 7.96 -10.42
C ASP A 223 -9.57 8.10 -9.26
N GLU A 224 -9.86 8.92 -8.25
CA GLU A 224 -9.05 8.96 -7.01
C GLU A 224 -9.18 7.64 -6.25
N ARG A 225 -10.42 7.16 -6.05
CA ARG A 225 -10.70 5.88 -5.38
C ARG A 225 -10.09 4.70 -6.10
N ARG A 226 -10.18 4.69 -7.43
CA ARG A 226 -9.53 3.68 -8.27
C ARG A 226 -8.02 3.69 -8.06
N LEU A 227 -7.37 4.86 -8.07
CA LEU A 227 -5.92 4.96 -7.84
C LEU A 227 -5.53 4.47 -6.44
N ILE A 228 -6.27 4.85 -5.39
CA ILE A 228 -6.06 4.32 -4.03
C ILE A 228 -6.20 2.80 -4.04
N GLY A 229 -7.21 2.26 -4.72
CA GLY A 229 -7.40 0.83 -4.90
C GLY A 229 -6.19 0.14 -5.52
N GLU A 230 -5.67 0.65 -6.64
CA GLU A 230 -4.47 0.09 -7.27
C GLU A 230 -3.24 0.16 -6.35
N LEU A 231 -3.03 1.27 -5.63
CA LEU A 231 -1.95 1.40 -4.65
C LEU A 231 -2.03 0.32 -3.57
N ILE A 232 -3.22 0.12 -3.00
CA ILE A 232 -3.47 -0.93 -1.99
C ILE A 232 -3.16 -2.31 -2.57
N GLN A 233 -3.60 -2.57 -3.81
CA GLN A 233 -3.38 -3.87 -4.46
C GLN A 233 -1.89 -4.13 -4.69
N VAL A 234 -1.14 -3.11 -5.13
CA VAL A 234 0.31 -3.22 -5.32
C VAL A 234 1.00 -3.51 -4.00
N VAL A 235 0.69 -2.75 -2.94
CA VAL A 235 1.24 -2.94 -1.60
C VAL A 235 0.91 -4.33 -1.03
N ASP A 236 -0.32 -4.80 -1.20
CA ASP A 236 -0.71 -6.15 -0.80
C ASP A 236 0.05 -7.24 -1.59
N ASN A 237 0.35 -7.01 -2.86
CA ASN A 237 1.15 -7.94 -3.65
C ASN A 237 2.62 -7.97 -3.21
N ILE A 238 3.17 -6.83 -2.77
CA ILE A 238 4.55 -6.73 -2.26
C ILE A 238 4.66 -7.51 -0.93
N GLU A 239 3.79 -7.20 0.02
CA GLU A 239 3.94 -7.65 1.41
C GLU A 239 3.16 -8.94 1.73
N CYS A 240 2.06 -9.20 1.03
CA CYS A 240 1.16 -10.33 1.29
C CYS A 240 0.76 -11.10 0.02
N PRO A 241 1.74 -11.58 -0.77
CA PRO A 241 1.46 -12.27 -2.01
C PRO A 241 0.61 -13.53 -1.77
N ASP A 242 -0.30 -13.79 -2.72
CA ASP A 242 -1.03 -15.05 -2.76
C ASP A 242 -0.05 -16.21 -3.06
N VAL A 243 -0.28 -17.34 -2.40
CA VAL A 243 0.62 -18.52 -2.46
C VAL A 243 0.67 -19.15 -3.86
N SER A 244 -0.28 -18.82 -4.74
CA SER A 244 -0.56 -19.55 -5.97
C SER A 244 0.04 -18.96 -7.26
N GLY A 245 0.93 -17.96 -7.19
CA GLY A 245 1.65 -17.51 -8.40
C GLY A 245 2.62 -16.36 -8.20
N SER A 246 3.62 -16.29 -9.10
CA SER A 246 4.47 -15.10 -9.23
C SER A 246 3.60 -13.90 -9.62
N VAL A 247 3.72 -12.79 -8.87
CA VAL A 247 3.04 -11.54 -9.18
C VAL A 247 3.51 -11.06 -10.55
N LYS A 248 2.57 -10.81 -11.47
CA LYS A 248 2.89 -10.25 -12.79
C LYS A 248 3.15 -8.75 -12.68
N TRP A 249 4.34 -8.39 -12.21
CA TRP A 249 4.71 -7.01 -11.88
C TRP A 249 4.52 -6.03 -13.04
N GLU A 250 4.81 -6.42 -14.28
CA GLU A 250 4.59 -5.56 -15.45
C GLU A 250 3.11 -5.15 -15.58
N LYS A 251 2.19 -6.10 -15.36
CA LYS A 251 0.75 -5.83 -15.41
C LYS A 251 0.30 -4.99 -14.23
N VAL A 252 0.81 -5.28 -13.03
CA VAL A 252 0.47 -4.53 -11.81
C VAL A 252 0.94 -3.08 -11.93
N ALA A 253 2.18 -2.87 -12.38
CA ALA A 253 2.75 -1.55 -12.63
C ALA A 253 1.97 -0.80 -13.72
N LEU A 254 1.64 -1.47 -14.83
CA LEU A 254 0.86 -0.89 -15.91
C LEU A 254 -0.52 -0.45 -15.43
N ASN A 255 -1.24 -1.29 -14.67
CA ASN A 255 -2.54 -0.92 -14.11
C ASN A 255 -2.46 0.32 -13.21
N LEU A 256 -1.42 0.39 -12.36
CA LEU A 256 -1.19 1.55 -11.50
C LEU A 256 -0.90 2.81 -12.31
N SER A 257 -0.06 2.72 -13.36
CA SER A 257 0.23 3.85 -14.27
C SER A 257 -1.03 4.34 -14.99
N GLN A 258 -1.89 3.44 -15.47
CA GLN A 258 -3.15 3.79 -16.13
C GLN A 258 -4.16 4.42 -15.17
N ALA A 259 -4.23 3.94 -13.92
CA ALA A 259 -5.07 4.55 -12.90
C ALA A 259 -4.57 5.97 -12.56
N PHE A 260 -3.25 6.16 -12.50
CA PHE A 260 -2.63 7.47 -12.36
C PHE A 260 -3.00 8.41 -13.52
N GLU A 261 -2.89 7.96 -14.77
CA GLU A 261 -3.23 8.80 -15.93
C GLU A 261 -4.68 9.27 -15.91
N LYS A 262 -5.61 8.36 -15.59
CA LYS A 262 -7.04 8.70 -15.44
C LYS A 262 -7.25 9.72 -14.32
N PHE A 263 -6.68 9.47 -13.15
CA PHE A 263 -6.69 10.41 -12.04
C PHE A 263 -6.15 11.77 -12.47
N TRP A 264 -4.98 11.83 -13.09
CA TRP A 264 -4.32 13.06 -13.51
C TRP A 264 -5.15 13.83 -14.55
N SER A 265 -5.78 13.13 -15.49
CA SER A 265 -6.61 13.74 -16.53
C SER A 265 -7.93 14.32 -15.99
N ASN A 266 -8.54 13.67 -14.99
CA ASN A 266 -9.88 14.00 -14.52
C ASN A 266 -9.89 14.80 -13.20
N CYS A 267 -8.83 14.73 -12.39
CA CYS A 267 -8.77 15.31 -11.05
C CYS A 267 -7.80 16.50 -11.02
N ARG A 268 -8.32 17.71 -11.26
CA ARG A 268 -7.50 18.94 -11.29
C ARG A 268 -6.86 19.23 -9.93
N ILE A 269 -5.54 19.45 -9.91
CA ILE A 269 -4.79 19.87 -8.71
C ILE A 269 -4.51 21.38 -8.74
N TRP A 270 -4.18 21.90 -9.92
CA TRP A 270 -3.91 23.32 -10.16
C TRP A 270 -5.14 24.07 -10.68
N GLY A 271 -4.97 25.38 -10.92
CA GLY A 271 -6.02 26.27 -11.40
C GLY A 271 -6.98 26.66 -10.27
N GLU A 272 -8.28 26.63 -10.56
CA GLU A 272 -9.32 27.00 -9.60
C GLU A 272 -9.25 26.18 -8.30
N VAL A 273 -8.94 24.89 -8.36
CA VAL A 273 -8.88 24.01 -7.16
C VAL A 273 -7.81 24.49 -6.18
N LYS A 274 -6.64 24.92 -6.66
CA LYS A 274 -5.56 25.50 -5.83
C LYS A 274 -6.01 26.75 -5.06
N ILE A 275 -6.91 27.54 -5.64
CA ILE A 275 -7.37 28.81 -5.07
C ILE A 275 -8.56 28.58 -4.13
N THR A 276 -9.56 27.83 -4.59
CA THR A 276 -10.85 27.67 -3.91
C THR A 276 -10.83 26.55 -2.86
N SER A 277 -9.94 25.57 -3.02
CA SER A 277 -9.90 24.36 -2.18
C SER A 277 -8.47 23.81 -2.04
N PRO A 278 -7.55 24.59 -1.43
CA PRO A 278 -6.14 24.25 -1.34
C PRO A 278 -5.89 22.90 -0.62
N GLU A 279 -6.69 22.54 0.38
CA GLU A 279 -6.56 21.27 1.10
C GLU A 279 -6.89 20.06 0.20
N LEU A 280 -7.87 20.20 -0.71
CA LEU A 280 -8.16 19.16 -1.69
C LEU A 280 -7.01 19.01 -2.69
N ALA A 281 -6.44 20.12 -3.15
CA ALA A 281 -5.25 20.11 -4.00
C ALA A 281 -4.07 19.41 -3.29
N GLN A 282 -3.85 19.70 -2.00
CA GLN A 282 -2.82 19.06 -1.18
C GLN A 282 -3.08 17.56 -0.96
N ALA A 283 -4.33 17.13 -0.73
CA ALA A 283 -4.66 15.72 -0.61
C ALA A 283 -4.43 14.95 -1.93
N ARG A 284 -4.82 15.53 -3.07
CA ARG A 284 -4.54 14.97 -4.40
C ARG A 284 -3.05 14.88 -4.69
N LEU A 285 -2.30 15.87 -4.25
CA LEU A 285 -0.85 15.86 -4.34
C LEU A 285 -0.22 14.79 -3.45
N GLY A 286 -0.76 14.54 -2.26
CA GLY A 286 -0.40 13.38 -1.46
C GLY A 286 -0.57 12.07 -2.21
N LEU A 287 -1.66 11.94 -2.97
CA LEU A 287 -1.90 10.75 -3.79
C LEU A 287 -0.86 10.61 -4.92
N LEU A 288 -0.39 11.72 -5.50
CA LEU A 288 0.75 11.71 -6.43
C LEU A 288 2.04 11.22 -5.75
N MET A 289 2.32 11.69 -4.54
CA MET A 289 3.51 11.29 -3.78
C MET A 289 3.47 9.80 -3.41
N ALA A 290 2.32 9.30 -2.94
CA ALA A 290 2.13 7.88 -2.68
C ALA A 290 2.33 7.03 -3.95
N THR A 291 1.80 7.51 -5.09
CA THR A 291 1.97 6.85 -6.38
C THR A 291 3.41 6.83 -6.84
N GLN A 292 4.12 7.95 -6.70
CA GLN A 292 5.55 8.05 -6.98
C GLN A 292 6.35 7.04 -6.15
N SER A 293 6.15 7.00 -4.82
CA SER A 293 6.83 6.06 -3.93
C SER A 293 6.63 4.61 -4.33
N VAL A 294 5.38 4.22 -4.62
CA VAL A 294 5.03 2.84 -4.98
C VAL A 294 5.55 2.46 -6.37
N LEU A 295 5.39 3.34 -7.38
CA LEU A 295 5.93 3.08 -8.73
C LEU A 295 7.45 2.97 -8.71
N LYS A 296 8.14 3.83 -7.96
CA LYS A 296 9.59 3.75 -7.79
C LYS A 296 10.02 2.38 -7.27
N PHE A 297 9.37 1.93 -6.20
CA PHE A 297 9.66 0.62 -5.60
C PHE A 297 9.41 -0.51 -6.60
N VAL A 298 8.28 -0.49 -7.31
CA VAL A 298 7.96 -1.54 -8.29
C VAL A 298 8.96 -1.55 -9.46
N LEU A 299 9.35 -0.39 -9.97
CA LEU A 299 10.36 -0.28 -11.03
C LEU A 299 11.70 -0.85 -10.58
N GLU A 300 12.23 -0.40 -9.44
CA GLU A 300 13.59 -0.71 -9.02
C GLU A 300 13.71 -2.10 -8.38
N GLU A 301 12.79 -2.48 -7.49
CA GLU A 301 12.89 -3.71 -6.71
C GLU A 301 12.19 -4.91 -7.38
N ASN A 302 11.11 -4.68 -8.14
CA ASN A 302 10.33 -5.77 -8.72
C ASN A 302 10.57 -5.97 -10.22
N LEU A 303 10.84 -4.91 -10.97
CA LEU A 303 11.13 -4.96 -12.41
C LEU A 303 12.63 -4.86 -12.70
N GLY A 304 13.45 -4.40 -11.75
CA GLY A 304 14.91 -4.24 -11.94
C GLY A 304 15.28 -3.13 -12.91
N VAL A 305 14.42 -2.11 -13.04
CA VAL A 305 14.57 -0.98 -13.97
C VAL A 305 14.72 0.30 -13.16
N PHE A 306 15.58 1.21 -13.61
CA PHE A 306 15.78 2.50 -12.96
C PHE A 306 14.52 3.35 -13.04
N ALA A 307 14.15 4.03 -11.95
CA ALA A 307 13.01 4.94 -11.94
C ALA A 307 13.47 6.39 -12.21
N PRO A 308 13.33 6.91 -13.44
CA PRO A 308 13.82 8.23 -13.78
C PRO A 308 13.04 9.33 -13.06
N LEU A 309 13.75 10.38 -12.64
CA LEU A 309 13.15 11.58 -12.06
C LEU A 309 12.47 12.47 -13.12
N GLU A 310 13.00 12.44 -14.34
CA GLU A 310 12.57 13.22 -15.50
C GLU A 310 12.74 12.36 -16.77
N LEU A 311 11.80 12.49 -17.71
CA LEU A 311 11.77 11.81 -19.01
C LEU A 311 11.41 12.81 -20.11
#